data_AF-A0A9E1W6E4-F1
#
_entry.id   AF-A0A9E1W6E4-F1
#
_cell.length_a   1.000
_cell.length_b   1.000
_cell.length_c   1.000
_cell.angle_alpha   90.00
_cell.angle_beta   90.00
_cell.angle_gamma   90.00
#
_symmetry.space_group_name_H-M   'P 1'
#
loop_
_entity.id
_entity.type
_entity.pdbx_description
1 polymer ?
#
loop_
_entity_poly.entity_id
_entity_poly.type
_entity_poly.pdbx_seq_one_letter_code
_entity_poly.pdbx_strand_id
1 'polypeptide(L)'
;DDKQAVGPLELMLGQVEVTTQVTGYQRRERRSRKILSHEELELEPQRLVTRAFWYTIEHRICEDVGVATSQLPGALHAAEHAMIGMLPLFTICDRWDVGGVSTAMHQDTLHPSIFIYDGYPGGTGIAELGYQVAGRHLRATLDLLRACGCKDGCPSCVVSPKCGNGNEPLDKAGAIALLALAP
;
A
#
# COMPACT_ATOMS: atom_id res chain seq x y z
N ASP A 1 2.41 -2.54 -20.94
CA ASP A 1 2.87 -2.67 -19.56
C ASP A 1 4.30 -3.14 -19.56
N ASP A 2 5.11 -2.53 -18.70
CA ASP A 2 6.53 -2.86 -18.52
C ASP A 2 6.68 -3.80 -17.32
N LYS A 3 7.65 -4.69 -17.40
CA LYS A 3 7.91 -5.73 -16.39
C LYS A 3 9.39 -5.86 -16.12
N GLN A 4 9.76 -5.94 -14.85
CA GLN A 4 11.12 -6.28 -14.41
C GLN A 4 11.11 -7.02 -13.06
N ALA A 5 12.23 -7.64 -12.71
CA ALA A 5 12.42 -8.25 -11.41
C ALA A 5 13.15 -7.29 -10.46
N VAL A 6 12.75 -7.29 -9.19
CA VAL A 6 13.43 -6.58 -8.09
C VAL A 6 13.69 -7.58 -6.98
N GLY A 7 14.84 -8.26 -7.05
CA GLY A 7 15.08 -9.45 -6.23
C GLY A 7 14.12 -10.59 -6.67
N PRO A 8 13.42 -11.24 -5.75
CA PRO A 8 12.41 -12.24 -6.06
C PRO A 8 11.00 -11.65 -6.30
N LEU A 9 10.86 -10.32 -6.22
CA LEU A 9 9.62 -9.61 -6.48
C LEU A 9 9.49 -9.35 -7.98
N GLU A 10 8.28 -9.50 -8.51
CA GLU A 10 7.96 -9.04 -9.86
C GLU A 10 7.38 -7.62 -9.77
N LEU A 11 7.98 -6.71 -10.51
CA LEU A 11 7.59 -5.31 -10.59
C LEU A 11 6.99 -5.03 -11.96
N MET A 12 5.83 -4.40 -11.95
CA MET A 12 5.06 -4.06 -13.14
C MET A 12 4.76 -2.56 -13.18
N LEU A 13 4.56 -2.02 -14.37
CA LEU A 13 4.07 -0.67 -14.64
C LEU A 13 3.02 -0.72 -15.75
N GLY A 14 1.86 -0.13 -15.51
CA GLY A 14 0.73 -0.20 -16.43
C GLY A 14 -0.44 0.69 -16.06
N GLN A 15 -1.50 0.59 -16.86
CA GLN A 15 -2.77 1.26 -16.61
C GLN A 15 -3.61 0.44 -15.63
N VAL A 16 -4.30 1.13 -14.71
CA VAL A 16 -5.25 0.53 -13.77
C VAL A 16 -6.55 1.35 -13.73
N GLU A 17 -7.66 0.69 -13.40
CA GLU A 17 -8.91 1.34 -13.01
C GLU A 17 -9.11 1.20 -11.50
N VAL A 18 -9.10 2.32 -10.78
CA VAL A 18 -9.37 2.36 -9.34
C VAL A 18 -10.83 2.73 -9.13
N THR A 19 -11.57 1.87 -8.44
CA THR A 19 -12.97 2.12 -8.07
C THR A 19 -13.08 2.43 -6.59
N THR A 20 -13.69 3.57 -6.24
CA THR A 20 -13.98 3.97 -4.86
C THR A 20 -15.49 4.13 -4.68
N GLN A 21 -16.04 3.54 -3.61
CA GLN A 21 -17.45 3.67 -3.27
C GLN A 21 -17.61 3.97 -1.79
N VAL A 22 -18.42 5.00 -1.46
CA VAL A 22 -18.83 5.28 -0.08
C VAL A 22 -20.10 4.48 0.19
N THR A 23 -19.99 3.45 1.03
CA THR A 23 -21.08 2.51 1.33
C THR A 23 -21.90 2.90 2.56
N GLY A 24 -21.44 3.89 3.34
CA GLY A 24 -22.12 4.29 4.57
C GLY A 24 -21.28 5.20 5.45
N TYR A 25 -21.82 5.53 6.62
CA TYR A 25 -21.12 6.31 7.65
C TYR A 25 -21.51 5.87 9.07
N GLN A 26 -20.65 6.20 10.04
CA GLN A 26 -20.91 5.96 11.47
C GLN A 26 -21.31 7.26 12.16
N ARG A 27 -22.42 7.24 12.89
CA ARG A 27 -22.78 8.30 13.83
C ARG A 27 -22.08 8.02 15.15
N ARG A 28 -21.30 8.99 15.64
CA ARG A 28 -20.57 8.87 16.92
C ARG A 28 -20.95 10.00 17.86
N GLU A 29 -21.11 9.68 19.14
CA GLU A 29 -21.32 10.69 20.17
C GLU A 29 -20.08 11.59 20.27
N ARG A 30 -20.27 12.92 20.23
CA ARG A 30 -19.17 13.88 20.09
C ARG A 30 -18.12 13.79 21.19
N ARG A 31 -18.53 13.53 22.44
CA ARG A 31 -17.63 13.49 23.61
C ARG A 31 -16.98 12.12 23.80
N SER A 32 -17.78 11.05 23.97
CA SER A 32 -17.23 9.72 24.23
C SER A 32 -16.68 9.02 22.99
N ARG A 33 -16.97 9.52 21.78
CA ARG A 33 -16.73 8.84 20.50
C ARG A 33 -17.44 7.50 20.36
N LYS A 34 -18.34 7.15 21.28
CA LYS A 34 -19.17 5.95 21.23
C LYS A 34 -19.95 5.92 19.92
N ILE A 35 -19.92 4.79 19.23
CA ILE A 35 -20.72 4.56 18.03
C ILE A 35 -22.20 4.49 18.46
N LEU A 36 -23.02 5.34 17.84
CA LEU A 36 -24.45 5.45 18.07
C LEU A 36 -25.24 4.61 17.05
N SER A 37 -24.85 4.70 15.78
CA SER A 37 -25.42 3.90 14.69
C SER A 37 -24.48 3.83 13.49
N HIS A 38 -24.74 2.87 12.61
CA HIS A 38 -24.20 2.80 11.25
C HIS A 38 -25.35 3.07 10.29
N GLU A 39 -25.09 3.89 9.29
CA GLU A 39 -26.08 4.28 8.28
C GLU A 39 -25.51 3.88 6.92
N GLU A 40 -26.23 3.01 6.20
CA GLU A 40 -25.84 2.58 4.86
C GLU A 40 -26.21 3.66 3.83
N LEU A 41 -25.41 3.74 2.77
CA LEU A 41 -25.60 4.67 1.67
C LEU A 41 -25.48 3.92 0.34
N GLU A 42 -26.44 4.17 -0.55
CA GLU A 42 -26.41 3.72 -1.94
C GLU A 42 -25.88 4.86 -2.82
N LEU A 43 -24.56 5.09 -2.76
CA LEU A 43 -23.89 6.07 -3.60
C LEU A 43 -23.19 5.39 -4.78
N GLU A 44 -23.19 6.08 -5.93
CA GLU A 44 -22.54 5.57 -7.12
C GLU A 44 -21.02 5.50 -6.98
N PRO A 45 -20.38 4.43 -7.47
CA PRO A 45 -18.94 4.30 -7.43
C PRO A 45 -18.26 5.30 -8.36
N GLN A 46 -17.16 5.88 -7.89
CA GLN A 46 -16.27 6.71 -8.68
C GLN A 46 -15.13 5.88 -9.25
N ARG A 47 -14.82 6.09 -10.53
CA ARG A 47 -13.76 5.37 -11.25
C ARG A 47 -12.66 6.32 -11.66
N LEU A 48 -11.43 5.88 -11.47
CA LEU A 48 -10.22 6.58 -11.87
C LEU A 48 -9.37 5.64 -12.73
N VAL A 49 -9.32 5.91 -14.03
CA VAL A 49 -8.36 5.25 -14.94
C VAL A 49 -7.06 6.03 -14.89
N THR A 50 -5.98 5.40 -14.42
CA THR A 50 -4.69 6.04 -14.15
C THR A 50 -3.53 5.07 -14.39
N ARG A 51 -2.30 5.51 -14.08
CA ARG A 51 -1.10 4.68 -14.13
C ARG A 51 -0.67 4.23 -12.73
N ALA A 52 -0.13 3.03 -12.65
CA ALA A 52 0.38 2.44 -11.43
C ALA A 52 1.66 1.65 -11.68
N PHE A 53 2.50 1.57 -10.65
CA PHE A 53 3.46 0.49 -10.52
C PHE A 53 3.05 -0.39 -9.36
N TRP A 54 3.32 -1.69 -9.48
CA TRP A 54 2.97 -2.64 -8.45
C TRP A 54 3.98 -3.77 -8.34
N TYR A 55 4.07 -4.32 -7.14
CA TYR A 55 4.86 -5.50 -6.84
C TYR A 55 3.93 -6.68 -6.64
N THR A 56 4.28 -7.82 -7.22
CA THR A 56 3.67 -9.10 -6.93
C THR A 56 4.68 -10.00 -6.25
N ILE A 57 4.21 -10.75 -5.25
CA ILE A 57 5.03 -11.67 -4.46
C ILE A 57 4.39 -13.04 -4.55
N GLU A 58 5.14 -14.06 -4.99
CA GLU A 58 4.60 -15.42 -4.95
C GLU A 58 4.28 -15.82 -3.50
N HIS A 59 3.14 -16.49 -3.31
CA HIS A 59 2.65 -16.84 -1.98
C HIS A 59 3.67 -17.66 -1.16
N ARG A 60 4.35 -18.63 -1.80
CA ARG A 60 5.41 -19.43 -1.16
C ARG A 60 6.54 -18.58 -0.58
N ILE A 61 6.89 -17.48 -1.25
CA ILE A 61 8.00 -16.61 -0.84
C ILE A 61 7.63 -15.85 0.43
N CYS A 62 6.36 -15.47 0.58
CA CYS A 62 5.84 -14.86 1.81
C CYS A 62 6.00 -15.82 3.01
N GLU A 63 5.67 -17.10 2.81
CA GLU A 63 5.82 -18.14 3.84
C GLU A 63 7.29 -18.41 4.17
N ASP A 64 8.16 -18.47 3.15
CA ASP A 64 9.61 -18.70 3.32
C ASP A 64 10.29 -17.61 4.16
N VAL A 65 9.79 -16.37 4.13
CA VAL A 65 10.27 -15.28 5.00
C VAL A 65 9.53 -15.17 6.34
N GLY A 66 8.70 -16.15 6.65
CA GLY A 66 8.00 -16.25 7.94
C GLY A 66 6.78 -15.34 8.07
N VAL A 67 6.23 -14.82 6.97
CA VAL A 67 4.94 -14.11 6.98
C VAL A 67 3.82 -15.12 6.72
N ALA A 68 3.13 -15.54 7.77
CA ALA A 68 2.00 -16.45 7.64
C ALA A 68 0.84 -15.80 6.86
N THR A 69 0.02 -16.62 6.21
CA THR A 69 -1.17 -16.18 5.45
C THR A 69 -2.10 -15.25 6.25
N SER A 70 -2.24 -15.49 7.56
CA SER A 70 -3.06 -14.65 8.45
C SER A 70 -2.45 -13.27 8.73
N GLN A 71 -1.13 -13.12 8.64
CA GLN A 71 -0.40 -11.87 8.86
C GLN A 71 -0.25 -11.06 7.56
N LEU A 72 -0.36 -11.73 6.42
CA LEU A 72 -0.08 -11.16 5.11
C LEU A 72 -0.86 -9.86 4.81
N PRO A 73 -2.17 -9.74 5.12
CA PRO A 73 -2.87 -8.47 4.93
C PRO A 73 -2.23 -7.31 5.71
N GLY A 74 -1.87 -7.52 6.98
CA GLY A 74 -1.24 -6.49 7.81
C GLY A 74 0.19 -6.16 7.38
N ALA A 75 0.94 -7.16 6.92
CA ALA A 75 2.30 -7.00 6.42
C ALA A 75 2.34 -6.18 5.12
N LEU A 76 1.49 -6.52 4.16
CA LEU A 76 1.39 -5.78 2.89
C LEU A 76 0.90 -4.35 3.10
N HIS A 77 -0.10 -4.16 3.97
CA HIS A 77 -0.66 -2.85 4.29
C HIS A 77 0.35 -1.93 4.99
N ALA A 78 1.12 -2.47 5.95
CA ALA A 78 2.19 -1.72 6.59
C ALA A 78 3.33 -1.38 5.63
N ALA A 79 3.69 -2.29 4.71
CA ALA A 79 4.67 -2.03 3.67
C ALA A 79 4.17 -0.94 2.71
N GLU A 80 2.94 -1.03 2.22
CA GLU A 80 2.31 -0.04 1.35
C GLU A 80 2.35 1.38 1.97
N HIS A 81 1.95 1.51 3.23
CA HIS A 81 1.99 2.79 3.93
C HIS A 81 3.41 3.38 4.00
N ALA A 82 4.39 2.56 4.37
CA ALA A 82 5.78 3.00 4.46
C ALA A 82 6.33 3.38 3.08
N MET A 83 6.00 2.60 2.05
CA MET A 83 6.38 2.85 0.66
C MET A 83 5.80 4.18 0.16
N ILE A 84 4.50 4.44 0.33
CA ILE A 84 3.88 5.71 -0.05
C ILE A 84 4.50 6.88 0.74
N GLY A 85 4.77 6.68 2.03
CA GLY A 85 5.41 7.70 2.86
C GLY A 85 6.82 8.08 2.40
N MET A 86 7.56 7.12 1.84
CA MET A 86 8.94 7.32 1.36
C MET A 86 9.03 7.76 -0.10
N LEU A 87 7.99 7.55 -0.90
CA LEU A 87 7.99 7.85 -2.33
C LEU A 87 8.36 9.31 -2.68
N PRO A 88 7.89 10.35 -1.95
CA PRO A 88 8.26 11.75 -2.20
C PRO A 88 9.76 12.04 -2.31
N LEU A 89 10.62 11.24 -1.65
CA LEU A 89 12.07 11.39 -1.71
C LEU A 89 12.66 11.04 -3.09
N PHE A 90 11.89 10.38 -3.96
CA PHE A 90 12.36 9.87 -5.24
C PHE A 90 11.63 10.47 -6.44
N THR A 91 10.37 10.88 -6.28
CA THR A 91 9.50 11.25 -7.41
C THR A 91 9.05 12.72 -7.39
N ILE A 92 9.56 13.55 -6.47
CA ILE A 92 9.17 14.97 -6.32
C ILE A 92 7.64 15.14 -6.31
N CYS A 93 6.95 14.31 -5.54
CA CYS A 93 5.51 14.38 -5.34
C CYS A 93 5.20 14.59 -3.85
N ASP A 94 3.96 14.97 -3.53
CA ASP A 94 3.42 14.77 -2.20
C ASP A 94 2.83 13.34 -2.10
N ARG A 95 2.77 12.78 -0.88
CA ARG A 95 2.04 11.52 -0.63
C ARG A 95 0.55 11.61 -0.96
N TRP A 96 -0.02 12.82 -1.01
CA TRP A 96 -1.40 13.04 -1.40
C TRP A 96 -1.63 12.87 -2.90
N ASP A 97 -0.57 13.00 -3.71
CA ASP A 97 -0.62 12.88 -5.19
C ASP A 97 -0.73 11.43 -5.67
N VAL A 98 -0.55 10.46 -4.78
CA VAL A 98 -0.65 9.02 -5.08
C VAL A 98 -1.67 8.34 -4.18
N GLY A 99 -2.28 7.27 -4.68
CA GLY A 99 -2.99 6.30 -3.86
C GLY A 99 -2.27 4.97 -3.82
N GLY A 100 -2.76 4.05 -3.00
CA GLY A 100 -2.31 2.68 -3.00
C GLY A 100 -3.41 1.71 -2.63
N VAL A 101 -3.13 0.44 -2.93
CA VAL A 101 -3.91 -0.72 -2.50
C VAL A 101 -2.95 -1.87 -2.24
N SER A 102 -3.11 -2.55 -1.12
CA SER A 102 -2.49 -3.83 -0.83
C SER A 102 -3.55 -4.93 -0.69
N THR A 103 -3.26 -6.12 -1.20
CA THR A 103 -4.13 -7.29 -1.06
C THR A 103 -3.32 -8.57 -0.98
N ALA A 104 -3.73 -9.49 -0.10
CA ALA A 104 -3.14 -10.82 0.01
C ALA A 104 -3.42 -11.70 -1.22
N MET A 105 -4.43 -11.35 -2.03
CA MET A 105 -4.76 -12.04 -3.28
C MET A 105 -5.43 -11.05 -4.24
N HIS A 106 -4.72 -10.59 -5.26
CA HIS A 106 -5.31 -9.76 -6.31
C HIS A 106 -5.97 -10.63 -7.38
N GLN A 107 -7.13 -10.21 -7.90
CA GLN A 107 -7.89 -11.01 -8.86
C GLN A 107 -7.17 -11.18 -10.20
N ASP A 108 -6.43 -10.15 -10.63
CA ASP A 108 -5.72 -10.20 -11.92
C ASP A 108 -4.31 -10.78 -11.83
N THR A 109 -3.60 -10.56 -10.71
CA THR A 109 -2.22 -11.06 -10.57
C THR A 109 -2.17 -12.45 -9.94
N LEU A 110 -3.27 -12.89 -9.30
CA LEU A 110 -3.38 -14.15 -8.55
C LEU A 110 -2.31 -14.30 -7.45
N HIS A 111 -1.78 -13.17 -7.00
CA HIS A 111 -0.71 -13.11 -6.01
C HIS A 111 -0.92 -11.96 -5.01
N PRO A 112 -0.32 -12.06 -3.82
CA PRO A 112 -0.07 -10.94 -2.92
C PRO A 112 0.51 -9.75 -3.68
N SER A 113 -0.13 -8.59 -3.58
CA SER A 113 0.22 -7.42 -4.40
C SER A 113 0.15 -6.12 -3.62
N ILE A 114 1.07 -5.20 -3.93
CA ILE A 114 1.04 -3.79 -3.48
C ILE A 114 1.08 -2.90 -4.71
N PHE A 115 0.03 -2.10 -4.90
CA PHE A 115 -0.11 -1.10 -5.94
C PHE A 115 0.13 0.29 -5.39
N ILE A 116 0.85 1.12 -6.14
CA ILE A 116 0.93 2.57 -5.95
C ILE A 116 0.60 3.22 -7.28
N TYR A 117 -0.39 4.11 -7.27
CA TYR A 117 -0.95 4.71 -8.48
C TYR A 117 -1.07 6.22 -8.38
N ASP A 118 -1.03 6.88 -9.54
CA ASP A 118 -1.15 8.33 -9.65
C ASP A 118 -2.59 8.76 -9.34
N GLY A 119 -2.75 9.79 -8.51
CA GLY A 119 -4.04 10.29 -8.04
C GLY A 119 -4.85 11.09 -9.08
N TYR A 120 -4.44 11.10 -10.34
CA TYR A 120 -5.04 11.90 -11.41
C TYR A 120 -5.36 11.06 -12.66
N PRO A 121 -6.45 11.36 -13.40
CA PRO A 121 -6.82 10.62 -14.60
C PRO A 121 -5.70 10.60 -15.64
N GLY A 122 -5.43 9.41 -16.19
CA GLY A 122 -4.37 9.19 -17.18
C GLY A 122 -2.94 9.12 -16.61
N GLY A 123 -2.75 9.45 -15.34
CA GLY A 123 -1.44 9.54 -14.69
C GLY A 123 -0.74 10.88 -14.90
N THR A 124 0.23 11.14 -14.03
CA THR A 124 1.09 12.33 -13.96
C THR A 124 2.56 12.01 -14.17
N GLY A 125 2.92 10.71 -14.23
CA GLY A 125 4.29 10.23 -14.38
C GLY A 125 4.96 9.83 -13.06
N ILE A 126 4.24 9.88 -11.93
CA ILE A 126 4.79 9.47 -10.63
C ILE A 126 5.02 7.97 -10.63
N ALA A 127 4.08 7.19 -11.18
CA ALA A 127 4.21 5.75 -11.31
C ALA A 127 5.42 5.32 -12.14
N GLU A 128 5.68 6.00 -13.26
CA GLU A 128 6.85 5.78 -14.11
C GLU A 128 8.15 6.04 -13.34
N LEU A 129 8.23 7.15 -12.60
CA LEU A 129 9.40 7.47 -11.78
C LEU A 129 9.57 6.45 -10.65
N GLY A 130 8.48 6.07 -9.99
CA GLY A 130 8.45 5.02 -8.96
C GLY A 130 8.97 3.69 -9.48
N TYR A 131 8.52 3.28 -10.67
CA TYR A 131 9.01 2.08 -11.36
C TYR A 131 10.51 2.15 -11.65
N GLN A 132 11.02 3.29 -12.14
CA GLN A 132 12.44 3.48 -12.44
C GLN A 132 13.34 3.43 -11.20
N VAL A 133 12.85 3.89 -10.04
CA VAL A 133 13.63 4.00 -8.80
C VAL A 133 13.32 2.90 -7.77
N ALA A 134 12.48 1.94 -8.14
CA ALA A 134 11.90 0.90 -7.28
C ALA A 134 12.89 0.26 -6.29
N GLY A 135 14.04 -0.23 -6.76
CA GLY A 135 15.04 -0.85 -5.88
C GLY A 135 15.56 0.07 -4.78
N ARG A 136 15.84 1.35 -5.12
CA ARG A 136 16.28 2.35 -4.13
C ARG A 136 15.15 2.72 -3.17
N HIS A 137 13.92 2.81 -3.68
CA HIS A 137 12.73 3.11 -2.90
C HIS A 137 12.41 2.02 -1.87
N LEU A 138 12.43 0.74 -2.27
CA LEU A 138 12.23 -0.39 -1.37
C LEU A 138 13.29 -0.44 -0.28
N ARG A 139 14.57 -0.25 -0.64
CA ARG A 139 15.67 -0.25 0.32
C ARG A 139 15.53 0.87 1.36
N ALA A 140 15.27 2.10 0.91
CA ALA A 140 15.05 3.22 1.82
C ALA A 140 13.83 3.01 2.73
N THR A 141 12.78 2.36 2.22
CA THR A 141 11.60 2.00 3.01
C THR A 141 11.94 0.97 4.08
N LEU A 142 12.71 -0.07 3.74
CA LEU A 142 13.20 -1.07 4.69
C LEU A 142 14.08 -0.42 5.78
N ASP A 143 14.97 0.49 5.38
CA ASP A 143 15.85 1.22 6.30
C ASP A 143 15.05 2.07 7.29
N LEU A 144 14.00 2.77 6.83
CA LEU A 144 13.06 3.49 7.70
C LEU A 144 12.43 2.56 8.74
N LEU A 145 11.90 1.40 8.29
CA LEU A 145 11.22 0.48 9.20
C LEU A 145 12.16 -0.10 10.25
N ARG A 146 13.40 -0.44 9.86
CA ARG A 146 14.44 -0.96 10.76
C ARG A 146 14.97 0.09 11.73
N ALA A 147 15.15 1.33 11.28
CA ALA A 147 15.67 2.42 12.10
C ALA A 147 14.63 2.97 13.10
N CYS A 148 13.34 2.85 12.79
CA CYS A 148 12.28 3.30 13.67
C CYS A 148 12.23 2.44 14.95
N GLY A 149 12.43 3.06 16.11
CA GLY A 149 12.45 2.38 17.42
C GLY A 149 11.10 1.90 17.97
N CYS A 150 9.99 2.06 17.23
CA CYS A 150 8.70 1.56 17.67
C CYS A 150 8.60 0.03 17.50
N LYS A 151 7.80 -0.62 18.35
CA LYS A 151 7.59 -2.07 18.30
C LYS A 151 6.56 -2.46 17.23
N ASP A 152 5.35 -1.93 17.37
CA ASP A 152 4.19 -2.44 16.61
C ASP A 152 3.85 -1.57 15.39
N GLY A 153 4.45 -0.37 15.29
CA GLY A 153 4.14 0.63 14.26
C GLY A 153 3.82 1.99 14.87
N CYS A 154 4.09 3.08 14.13
CA CYS A 154 3.80 4.43 14.59
C CYS A 154 3.57 5.40 13.41
N PRO A 155 3.08 6.64 13.67
CA PRO A 155 2.92 7.69 12.65
C PRO A 155 4.17 8.03 11.82
N SER A 156 5.36 7.70 12.32
CA SER A 156 6.62 7.94 11.60
C SER A 156 7.04 6.79 10.69
N CYS A 157 6.34 5.66 10.67
CA CYS A 157 6.74 4.50 9.85
C CYS A 157 5.59 3.88 9.05
N VAL A 158 4.58 3.29 9.71
CA VAL A 158 3.58 2.43 9.04
C VAL A 158 2.15 2.95 9.17
N VAL A 159 1.92 4.04 9.91
CA VAL A 159 0.59 4.65 10.05
C VAL A 159 0.43 5.75 9.02
N SER A 160 -0.64 5.66 8.23
CA SER A 160 -0.98 6.64 7.19
C SER A 160 -2.20 7.47 7.60
N PRO A 161 -2.16 8.81 7.45
CA PRO A 161 -3.33 9.66 7.65
C PRO A 161 -4.38 9.52 6.53
N LYS A 162 -4.04 8.87 5.40
CA LYS A 162 -4.91 8.63 4.25
C LYS A 162 -5.56 7.24 4.28
N CYS A 163 -5.24 6.40 5.27
CA CYS A 163 -5.76 5.04 5.35
C CYS A 163 -7.28 5.01 5.56
N GLY A 164 -8.03 4.53 4.57
CA GLY A 164 -9.47 4.32 4.66
C GLY A 164 -9.87 3.18 5.61
N ASN A 165 -8.96 2.25 5.87
CA ASN A 165 -9.16 1.08 6.74
C ASN A 165 -8.83 1.35 8.21
N GLY A 166 -8.64 2.62 8.60
CA GLY A 166 -8.41 2.99 10.00
C GLY A 166 -7.07 2.53 10.57
N ASN A 167 -6.08 2.25 9.71
CA ASN A 167 -4.76 1.72 10.10
C ASN A 167 -4.82 0.36 10.81
N GLU A 168 -5.76 -0.51 10.40
CA GLU A 168 -5.91 -1.87 10.93
C GLU A 168 -6.24 -2.86 9.80
N PRO A 169 -5.57 -4.02 9.70
CA PRO A 169 -4.39 -4.44 10.47
C PRO A 169 -3.10 -3.76 9.97
N LEU A 170 -2.11 -3.61 10.85
CA LEU A 170 -0.74 -3.23 10.49
C LEU A 170 0.26 -4.17 11.16
N ASP A 171 1.13 -4.79 10.37
CA ASP A 171 2.21 -5.65 10.87
C ASP A 171 3.57 -5.12 10.38
N LYS A 172 4.25 -4.36 11.25
CA LYS A 172 5.58 -3.81 10.97
C LYS A 172 6.62 -4.91 10.75
N ALA A 173 6.59 -5.99 11.53
CA ALA A 173 7.58 -7.05 11.44
C ALA A 173 7.41 -7.83 10.12
N GLY A 174 6.17 -8.15 9.76
CA GLY A 174 5.83 -8.72 8.47
C GLY A 174 6.24 -7.83 7.30
N ALA A 175 5.99 -6.51 7.38
CA ALA A 175 6.43 -5.57 6.34
C ALA A 175 7.95 -5.56 6.16
N ILE A 176 8.73 -5.61 7.26
CA ILE A 176 10.20 -5.72 7.21
C ILE A 176 10.62 -7.03 6.53
N ALA A 177 9.98 -8.15 6.85
CA ALA A 177 10.29 -9.44 6.26
C ALA A 177 10.03 -9.46 4.75
N LEU A 178 8.91 -8.90 4.29
CA LEU A 178 8.59 -8.78 2.87
C LEU A 178 9.55 -7.83 2.15
N LEU A 179 9.83 -6.65 2.72
CA LEU A 179 10.73 -5.67 2.08
C LEU A 179 12.20 -6.13 2.06
N ALA A 180 12.61 -7.03 2.97
CA ALA A 180 13.95 -7.63 2.97
C ALA A 180 14.20 -8.59 1.80
N LEU A 181 13.17 -8.94 1.03
CA LEU A 181 13.30 -9.65 -0.25
C LEU A 181 13.94 -8.76 -1.33
N ALA A 182 13.77 -7.43 -1.23
CA ALA A 182 14.33 -6.49 -2.19
C ALA A 182 15.88 -6.44 -2.08
N PRO A 183 16.58 -6.22 -3.21
CA PRO A 183 18.04 -6.24 -3.25
C PRO A 183 18.69 -5.07 -2.49
#